data_AF-A0A2U9IDW4-F1
#
_entry.id   AF-A0A2U9IDW4-F1
#
_cell.length_a   1.000
_cell.length_b   1.000
_cell.length_c   1.000
_cell.angle_alpha   90.00
_cell.angle_beta   90.00
_cell.angle_gamma   90.00
#
_symmetry.space_group_name_H-M   'P 1'
#
loop_
_entity.id
_entity.type
_entity.pdbx_description
1 polymer ?
#
loop_
_entity_poly.entity_id
_entity_poly.type
_entity_poly.pdbx_seq_one_letter_code
_entity_poly.pdbx_strand_id
1 'polypeptide(L)'
;MNLHLLFFLFLLLSPHMFVEYKIHSTISNEVICNVILENVSKTFPNGTFAYTIQVFFMNYSKYTQPSIVYDNLTNPQTFFYIPKNELGKSAIDRQIPLTLVNESNGTYVYFGKQFVDYVEIEDYYFVNSTGVPSKIEIIQIGENGGIVSVTTYTLIRTNIFQNETPFMPKGFSLENSSLKLPNQSLSDSLGTYVILFNIIVIPLLLTLYKVRKK
;
A
#
# COMPACT_ATOMS: atom_id res chain seq x y z
N MET A 1 -25.32 15.69 10.66
CA MET A 1 -24.40 14.83 11.47
C MET A 1 -23.08 14.79 10.75
N ASN A 2 -21.98 15.19 11.41
CA ASN A 2 -20.69 15.39 10.75
C ASN A 2 -20.07 14.04 10.36
N LEU A 3 -19.80 13.79 9.08
CA LEU A 3 -19.41 12.46 8.57
C LEU A 3 -18.04 11.99 9.12
N HIS A 4 -17.19 12.94 9.52
CA HIS A 4 -15.98 12.69 10.33
C HIS A 4 -16.28 11.90 11.59
N LEU A 5 -17.36 12.28 12.30
CA LEU A 5 -17.77 11.60 13.52
C LEU A 5 -18.18 10.15 13.21
N LEU A 6 -18.77 9.88 12.04
CA LEU A 6 -19.22 8.55 11.65
C LEU A 6 -18.04 7.62 11.34
N PHE A 7 -17.02 8.09 10.63
CA PHE A 7 -15.81 7.29 10.36
C PHE A 7 -14.97 7.10 11.64
N PHE A 8 -14.82 8.14 12.45
CA PHE A 8 -14.22 8.04 13.79
C PHE A 8 -14.95 7.03 14.66
N LEU A 9 -16.27 7.10 14.70
CA LEU A 9 -17.11 6.15 15.44
C LEU A 9 -16.97 4.74 14.87
N PHE A 10 -16.93 4.58 13.55
CA PHE A 10 -16.78 3.27 12.90
C PHE A 10 -15.46 2.61 13.26
N LEU A 11 -14.37 3.37 13.27
CA LEU A 11 -13.03 2.91 13.70
C LEU A 11 -12.93 2.62 15.19
N LEU A 12 -13.52 3.47 16.03
CA LEU A 12 -13.61 3.25 17.47
C LEU A 12 -14.43 2.00 17.80
N LEU A 13 -15.45 1.69 17.00
CA LEU A 13 -16.32 0.53 17.16
C LEU A 13 -15.79 -0.74 16.48
N SER A 14 -14.91 -0.62 15.47
CA SER A 14 -14.36 -1.73 14.69
C SER A 14 -12.83 -1.63 14.59
N PRO A 15 -12.09 -2.01 15.64
CA PRO A 15 -10.62 -1.96 15.69
C PRO A 15 -9.93 -2.99 14.77
N HIS A 16 -10.61 -3.47 13.74
CA HIS A 16 -10.18 -4.55 12.83
C HIS A 16 -10.52 -4.23 11.35
N MET A 17 -10.57 -2.95 10.99
CA MET A 17 -10.75 -2.58 9.59
C MET A 17 -9.54 -3.03 8.77
N PHE A 18 -9.76 -3.58 7.59
CA PHE A 18 -8.68 -3.98 6.70
C PHE A 18 -8.96 -3.65 5.24
N VAL A 19 -7.88 -3.50 4.50
CA VAL A 19 -7.85 -3.49 3.04
C VAL A 19 -6.82 -4.49 2.58
N GLU A 20 -7.16 -5.21 1.51
CA GLU A 20 -6.32 -6.25 0.96
C GLU A 20 -6.21 -6.06 -0.55
N TYR A 21 -4.97 -5.98 -1.03
CA TYR A 21 -4.68 -5.77 -2.45
C TYR A 21 -3.85 -6.91 -3.00
N LYS A 22 -4.24 -7.38 -4.18
CA LYS A 22 -3.38 -8.18 -5.04
C LYS A 22 -2.47 -7.23 -5.82
N ILE A 23 -1.17 -7.48 -5.74
CA ILE A 23 -0.14 -6.68 -6.39
C ILE A 23 0.42 -7.48 -7.55
N HIS A 24 0.46 -6.89 -8.73
CA HIS A 24 1.21 -7.40 -9.88
C HIS A 24 2.29 -6.40 -10.25
N SER A 25 3.56 -6.78 -10.12
CA SER A 25 4.70 -5.98 -10.54
C SER A 25 5.33 -6.62 -11.76
N THR A 26 5.51 -5.84 -12.82
CA THR A 26 6.29 -6.23 -14.01
C THR A 26 7.62 -5.48 -13.96
N ILE A 27 8.71 -6.23 -13.86
CA ILE A 27 10.08 -5.69 -13.80
C ILE A 27 10.92 -6.46 -14.81
N SER A 28 11.48 -5.79 -15.83
CA SER A 28 12.34 -6.43 -16.83
C SER A 28 11.76 -7.73 -17.43
N ASN A 29 10.44 -7.74 -17.71
CA ASN A 29 9.64 -8.87 -18.20
C ASN A 29 9.40 -10.03 -17.22
N GLU A 30 9.83 -9.93 -15.97
CA GLU A 30 9.44 -10.84 -14.90
C GLU A 30 8.19 -10.30 -14.18
N VAL A 31 7.26 -11.20 -13.84
CA VAL A 31 6.01 -10.86 -13.14
C VAL A 31 6.07 -11.39 -11.72
N ILE A 32 5.87 -10.50 -10.77
CA ILE A 32 5.81 -10.81 -9.34
C ILE A 32 4.39 -10.53 -8.85
N CYS A 33 3.85 -11.50 -8.14
CA CYS A 33 2.50 -11.49 -7.61
C CYS A 33 2.57 -11.55 -6.09
N ASN A 34 2.04 -10.52 -5.44
CA ASN A 34 1.95 -10.44 -3.99
C ASN A 34 0.52 -10.18 -3.55
N VAL A 35 0.23 -10.44 -2.29
CA VAL A 35 -0.94 -9.88 -1.60
C VAL A 35 -0.44 -9.06 -0.43
N ILE A 36 -0.92 -7.83 -0.30
CA ILE A 36 -0.67 -6.98 0.87
C ILE A 36 -1.97 -6.85 1.66
N LEU A 37 -1.87 -7.05 2.97
CA LEU A 37 -2.94 -6.87 3.93
C LEU A 37 -2.54 -5.73 4.87
N GLU A 38 -3.32 -4.65 4.86
CA GLU A 38 -3.27 -3.62 5.88
C GLU A 38 -4.45 -3.82 6.83
N ASN A 39 -4.18 -4.02 8.12
CA ASN A 39 -5.21 -4.30 9.12
C ASN A 39 -5.05 -3.38 10.32
N VAL A 40 -6.02 -2.50 10.55
CA VAL A 40 -6.11 -1.68 11.75
C VAL A 40 -6.18 -2.61 12.95
N SER A 41 -5.33 -2.37 13.93
CA SER A 41 -5.21 -3.19 15.14
C SER A 41 -5.64 -2.43 16.39
N LYS A 42 -5.49 -1.10 16.39
CA LYS A 42 -5.80 -0.26 17.54
C LYS A 42 -6.04 1.19 17.11
N THR A 43 -6.96 1.86 17.79
CA THR A 43 -7.17 3.31 17.69
C THR A 43 -6.90 3.97 19.04
N PHE A 44 -6.33 5.17 19.02
CA PHE A 44 -5.99 5.93 20.22
C PHE A 44 -6.90 7.16 20.35
N PRO A 45 -7.17 7.66 21.58
CA PRO A 45 -8.06 8.80 21.79
C PRO A 45 -7.61 10.11 21.12
N ASN A 46 -6.32 10.24 20.79
CA ASN A 46 -5.75 11.40 20.12
C ASN A 46 -5.94 11.37 18.58
N GLY A 47 -6.67 10.39 18.04
CA GLY A 47 -6.89 10.25 16.60
C GLY A 47 -5.77 9.53 15.85
N THR A 48 -4.71 9.08 16.53
CA THR A 48 -3.74 8.14 15.97
C THR A 48 -4.36 6.75 15.89
N PHE A 49 -4.00 5.96 14.89
CA PHE A 49 -4.30 4.53 14.84
C PHE A 49 -3.06 3.73 14.46
N ALA A 50 -3.00 2.50 14.95
CA ALA A 50 -2.00 1.52 14.59
C ALA A 50 -2.62 0.49 13.64
N TYR A 51 -1.92 0.18 12.55
CA TYR A 51 -2.29 -0.88 11.64
C TYR A 51 -1.08 -1.76 11.33
N THR A 52 -1.33 -3.02 11.02
CA THR A 52 -0.30 -3.98 10.63
C THR A 52 -0.27 -4.13 9.12
N ILE A 53 0.92 -4.18 8.54
CA ILE A 53 1.15 -4.53 7.15
C ILE A 53 1.74 -5.94 7.10
N GLN A 54 1.12 -6.81 6.33
CA GLN A 54 1.62 -8.16 6.04
C GLN A 54 1.63 -8.39 4.53
N VAL A 55 2.73 -8.97 4.02
CA VAL A 55 2.90 -9.26 2.60
C VAL A 55 2.99 -10.78 2.41
N PHE A 56 2.22 -11.30 1.47
CA PHE A 56 2.23 -12.68 1.02
C PHE A 56 2.83 -12.74 -0.39
N PHE A 57 3.97 -13.41 -0.54
CA PHE A 57 4.64 -13.63 -1.81
C PHE A 57 4.07 -14.86 -2.50
N MET A 58 3.17 -14.64 -3.46
CA MET A 58 2.40 -15.73 -4.07
C MET A 58 3.29 -16.67 -4.87
N ASN A 59 4.32 -16.14 -5.53
CA ASN A 59 5.27 -16.92 -6.33
C ASN A 59 6.12 -17.88 -5.48
N TYR A 60 6.26 -17.63 -4.17
CA TYR A 60 7.18 -18.38 -3.30
C TYR A 60 6.47 -19.11 -2.15
N SER A 61 5.16 -18.93 -1.99
CA SER A 61 4.40 -19.45 -0.85
C SER A 61 5.00 -19.00 0.50
N LYS A 62 5.36 -17.71 0.58
CA LYS A 62 6.03 -17.08 1.73
C LYS A 62 5.24 -15.88 2.24
N TYR A 63 5.38 -15.55 3.53
CA TYR A 63 4.80 -14.34 4.10
C TYR A 63 5.75 -13.64 5.07
N THR A 64 5.60 -12.32 5.23
CA THR A 64 6.35 -11.52 6.20
C THR A 64 5.70 -11.55 7.58
N GLN A 65 6.50 -11.38 8.64
CA GLN A 65 5.93 -11.04 9.93
C GLN A 65 5.19 -9.69 9.83
N PRO A 66 3.99 -9.54 10.44
CA PRO A 66 3.27 -8.27 10.39
C PRO A 66 4.10 -7.14 11.00
N SER A 67 4.24 -6.04 10.26
CA SER A 67 4.92 -4.82 10.73
C SER A 67 3.88 -3.78 11.17
N ILE A 68 4.07 -3.16 12.33
CA ILE A 68 3.14 -2.15 12.86
C ILE A 68 3.53 -0.77 12.32
N VAL A 69 2.55 -0.05 11.81
CA VAL A 69 2.63 1.34 11.36
C VAL A 69 1.61 2.18 12.12
N TYR A 70 1.95 3.45 12.36
CA TYR A 70 1.08 4.42 13.01
C TYR A 70 0.74 5.54 12.03
N ASP A 71 -0.52 5.94 12.00
CA ASP A 71 -1.01 7.00 11.11
C ASP A 71 -2.15 7.77 11.80
N ASN A 72 -2.62 8.86 11.17
CA ASN A 72 -3.66 9.72 11.72
C ASN A 72 -5.00 9.50 11.02
N LEU A 73 -6.07 9.36 11.79
CA LEU A 73 -7.42 9.13 11.28
C LEU A 73 -8.01 10.28 10.48
N THR A 74 -7.64 11.53 10.78
CA THR A 74 -8.17 12.70 10.05
C THR A 74 -7.47 12.89 8.71
N ASN A 75 -6.20 12.52 8.62
CA ASN A 75 -5.41 12.66 7.42
C ASN A 75 -4.38 11.52 7.28
N PRO A 76 -4.84 10.30 6.91
CA PRO A 76 -3.95 9.16 6.75
C PRO A 76 -2.91 9.43 5.67
N GLN A 77 -1.63 9.37 6.04
CA GLN A 77 -0.51 9.64 5.17
C GLN A 77 -0.10 8.42 4.35
N THR A 78 -0.18 7.22 4.95
CA THR A 78 0.40 5.99 4.39
C THR A 78 -0.61 4.87 4.23
N PHE A 79 -1.65 4.82 5.06
CA PHE A 79 -2.73 3.85 4.90
C PHE A 79 -3.48 4.12 3.57
N PHE A 80 -3.83 3.09 2.80
CA PHE A 80 -4.35 3.29 1.44
C PHE A 80 -5.74 3.95 1.38
N TYR A 81 -6.50 3.90 2.47
CA TYR A 81 -7.81 4.54 2.53
C TYR A 81 -7.71 6.08 2.49
N ILE A 82 -8.48 6.70 1.60
CA ILE A 82 -8.67 8.16 1.55
C ILE A 82 -9.97 8.52 2.27
N PRO A 83 -9.95 9.37 3.31
CA PRO A 83 -11.16 9.82 3.99
C PRO A 83 -12.17 10.46 3.02
N LYS A 84 -13.46 10.15 3.20
CA LYS A 84 -14.54 10.65 2.32
C LYS A 84 -14.57 12.17 2.15
N ASN A 85 -14.17 12.91 3.17
CA ASN A 85 -14.10 14.38 3.16
C ASN A 85 -12.95 14.94 2.30
N GLU A 86 -11.97 14.11 1.92
CA GLU A 86 -10.87 14.48 1.04
C GLU A 86 -11.18 14.16 -0.43
N LEU A 87 -12.18 13.30 -0.70
CA LEU A 87 -12.58 12.94 -2.06
C LEU A 87 -13.10 14.17 -2.83
N GLY A 88 -12.75 14.25 -4.11
CA GLY A 88 -13.08 15.37 -5.00
C GLY A 88 -12.25 16.65 -4.79
N LYS A 89 -11.42 16.72 -3.74
CA LYS A 89 -10.50 17.87 -3.60
C LYS A 89 -9.46 17.86 -4.71
N SER A 90 -9.08 19.05 -5.18
CA SER A 90 -8.05 19.21 -6.22
C SER A 90 -6.68 18.69 -5.78
N ALA A 91 -6.37 18.76 -4.49
CA ALA A 91 -5.17 18.21 -3.90
C ALA A 91 -5.47 17.60 -2.53
N ILE A 92 -4.81 16.48 -2.22
CA ILE A 92 -4.85 15.79 -0.93
C ILE A 92 -3.43 15.70 -0.38
N ASP A 93 -3.27 16.15 0.87
CA ASP A 93 -2.01 16.12 1.59
C ASP A 93 -1.74 14.72 2.16
N ARG A 94 -0.95 13.94 1.42
CA ARG A 94 -0.47 12.62 1.84
C ARG A 94 1.05 12.58 1.75
N GLN A 95 1.66 11.45 2.15
CA GLN A 95 3.12 11.29 2.06
C GLN A 95 3.65 11.61 0.66
N ILE A 96 2.90 11.18 -0.36
CA ILE A 96 3.06 11.67 -1.73
C ILE A 96 1.82 12.52 -2.01
N PRO A 97 1.96 13.84 -2.18
CA PRO A 97 0.84 14.70 -2.48
C PRO A 97 0.10 14.22 -3.72
N LEU A 98 -1.23 14.12 -3.60
CA LEU A 98 -2.09 13.57 -4.64
C LEU A 98 -2.93 14.70 -5.25
N THR A 99 -2.88 14.85 -6.57
CA THR A 99 -3.66 15.83 -7.33
C THR A 99 -4.78 15.14 -8.08
N LEU A 100 -6.02 15.65 -8.00
CA LEU A 100 -7.14 15.09 -8.77
C LEU A 100 -6.93 15.38 -10.26
N VAL A 101 -6.88 14.34 -11.09
CA VAL A 101 -6.67 14.45 -12.54
C VAL A 101 -7.89 14.05 -13.35
N ASN A 102 -8.81 13.26 -12.77
CA ASN A 102 -10.06 12.89 -13.42
C ASN A 102 -11.14 12.53 -12.38
N GLU A 103 -12.39 12.76 -12.72
CA GLU A 103 -13.55 12.27 -11.99
C GLU A 103 -14.57 11.76 -13.00
N SER A 104 -14.87 10.45 -12.95
CA SER A 104 -15.87 9.86 -13.83
C SER A 104 -16.58 8.70 -13.16
N ASN A 105 -17.90 8.61 -13.34
CA ASN A 105 -18.74 7.52 -12.84
C ASN A 105 -18.53 7.19 -11.34
N GLY A 106 -18.35 8.22 -10.50
CA GLY A 106 -18.14 8.05 -9.06
C GLY A 106 -16.76 7.49 -8.68
N THR A 107 -15.80 7.51 -9.61
CA THR A 107 -14.38 7.21 -9.38
C THR A 107 -13.57 8.50 -9.50
N TYR A 108 -12.80 8.80 -8.46
CA TYR A 108 -11.82 9.88 -8.40
C TYR A 108 -10.45 9.32 -8.76
N VAL A 109 -9.79 9.88 -9.76
CA VAL A 109 -8.44 9.50 -10.15
C VAL A 109 -7.48 10.56 -9.67
N TYR A 110 -6.60 10.18 -8.75
CA TYR A 110 -5.56 11.02 -8.21
C TYR A 110 -4.20 10.62 -8.76
N PHE A 111 -3.38 11.62 -9.04
CA PHE A 111 -1.99 11.49 -9.49
C PHE A 111 -1.03 11.99 -8.41
N GLY A 112 -0.05 11.16 -8.07
CA GLY A 112 1.08 11.52 -7.23
C GLY A 112 2.38 11.38 -8.02
N LYS A 113 3.36 12.23 -7.71
CA LYS A 113 4.69 12.16 -8.32
C LYS A 113 5.74 12.42 -7.27
N GLN A 114 6.79 11.61 -7.27
CA GLN A 114 7.95 11.79 -6.43
C GLN A 114 9.22 11.34 -7.14
N PHE A 115 10.35 11.76 -6.61
CA PHE A 115 11.68 11.37 -7.08
C PHE A 115 12.44 10.71 -5.93
N VAL A 116 13.03 9.55 -6.21
CA VAL A 116 13.98 8.87 -5.33
C VAL A 116 15.29 8.77 -6.11
N ASP A 117 16.26 9.58 -5.71
CA ASP A 117 17.48 9.84 -6.49
C ASP A 117 17.15 10.27 -7.94
N TYR A 118 17.59 9.51 -8.94
CA TYR A 118 17.34 9.76 -10.37
C TYR A 118 16.17 8.95 -10.93
N VAL A 119 15.40 8.29 -10.05
CA VAL A 119 14.23 7.50 -10.42
C VAL A 119 12.98 8.31 -10.14
N GLU A 120 12.18 8.49 -11.17
CA GLU A 120 10.85 9.08 -11.07
C GLU A 120 9.82 7.99 -10.78
N ILE A 121 8.90 8.28 -9.85
CA ILE A 121 7.80 7.40 -9.49
C ILE A 121 6.50 8.19 -9.66
N GLU A 122 5.62 7.66 -10.49
CA GLU A 122 4.28 8.17 -10.72
C GLU A 122 3.24 7.21 -10.14
N ASP A 123 2.34 7.74 -9.33
CA ASP A 123 1.26 6.98 -8.71
C ASP A 123 -0.11 7.44 -9.23
N TYR A 124 -0.98 6.49 -9.59
CA TYR A 124 -2.36 6.74 -9.96
C TYR A 124 -3.30 5.98 -9.02
N TYR A 125 -4.07 6.70 -8.22
CA TYR A 125 -5.06 6.13 -7.29
C TYR A 125 -6.45 6.25 -7.90
N PHE A 126 -7.12 5.12 -8.11
CA PHE A 126 -8.49 5.04 -8.61
C PHE A 126 -9.41 4.78 -7.42
N VAL A 127 -10.01 5.83 -6.88
CA VAL A 127 -10.70 5.82 -5.59
C VAL A 127 -12.19 5.93 -5.80
N ASN A 128 -12.94 4.98 -5.23
CA ASN A 128 -14.40 5.00 -5.32
C ASN A 128 -15.00 5.97 -4.27
N SER A 129 -16.32 6.13 -4.30
CA SER A 129 -17.06 6.97 -3.35
C SER A 129 -16.99 6.52 -1.88
N THR A 130 -16.47 5.32 -1.59
CA THR A 130 -16.28 4.88 -0.20
C THR A 130 -14.96 5.39 0.39
N GLY A 131 -14.02 5.82 -0.45
CA GLY A 131 -12.67 6.22 -0.05
C GLY A 131 -11.63 5.11 -0.16
N VAL A 132 -12.05 3.89 -0.53
CA VAL A 132 -11.13 2.77 -0.74
C VAL A 132 -10.69 2.77 -2.21
N PRO A 133 -9.38 2.84 -2.50
CA PRO A 133 -8.87 2.63 -3.86
C PRO A 133 -9.29 1.27 -4.40
N SER A 134 -9.93 1.22 -5.57
CA SER A 134 -10.20 -0.04 -6.27
C SER A 134 -8.95 -0.53 -7.01
N LYS A 135 -8.10 0.42 -7.43
CA LYS A 135 -6.85 0.19 -8.13
C LYS A 135 -5.83 1.28 -7.75
N ILE A 136 -4.56 0.89 -7.61
CA ILE A 136 -3.42 1.83 -7.55
C ILE A 136 -2.40 1.37 -8.59
N GLU A 137 -1.93 2.27 -9.44
CA GLU A 137 -0.87 2.00 -10.41
C GLU A 137 0.35 2.83 -10.04
N ILE A 138 1.50 2.17 -9.94
CA ILE A 138 2.79 2.78 -9.63
C ILE A 138 3.70 2.51 -10.83
N ILE A 139 4.16 3.57 -11.49
CA ILE A 139 5.04 3.51 -12.65
C ILE A 139 6.40 4.06 -12.22
N GLN A 140 7.44 3.25 -12.42
CA GLN A 140 8.80 3.66 -12.16
C GLN A 140 9.51 3.96 -13.47
N ILE A 141 10.07 5.16 -13.57
CA ILE A 141 10.77 5.67 -14.75
C ILE A 141 12.23 5.87 -14.37
N GLY A 142 13.12 5.22 -15.12
CA GLY A 142 14.57 5.28 -14.91
C GLY A 142 15.17 6.58 -15.45
N GLU A 143 16.46 6.78 -15.18
CA GLU A 143 17.20 8.00 -15.55
C GLU A 143 17.18 8.28 -17.07
N ASN A 144 17.03 7.23 -17.88
CA ASN A 144 16.94 7.32 -19.34
C ASN A 144 15.53 7.67 -19.85
N GLY A 145 14.57 7.93 -18.96
CA GLY A 145 13.16 8.16 -19.29
C GLY A 145 12.38 6.90 -19.65
N GLY A 146 13.00 5.71 -19.60
CA GLY A 146 12.34 4.44 -19.87
C GLY A 146 11.59 3.91 -18.65
N ILE A 147 10.45 3.24 -18.87
CA ILE A 147 9.73 2.55 -17.81
C ILE A 147 10.55 1.34 -17.35
N VAL A 148 10.93 1.34 -16.08
CA VAL A 148 11.70 0.28 -15.41
C VAL A 148 10.77 -0.76 -14.79
N SER A 149 9.66 -0.30 -14.21
CA SER A 149 8.65 -1.19 -13.64
C SER A 149 7.26 -0.57 -13.68
N VAL A 150 6.27 -1.44 -13.73
CA VAL A 150 4.86 -1.08 -13.51
C VAL A 150 4.32 -2.02 -12.44
N THR A 151 3.76 -1.45 -11.39
CA THR A 151 3.12 -2.18 -10.31
C THR A 151 1.66 -1.78 -10.21
N THR A 152 0.76 -2.77 -10.26
CA THR A 152 -0.68 -2.55 -10.10
C THR A 152 -1.17 -3.25 -8.86
N TYR A 153 -1.75 -2.47 -7.94
CA TYR A 153 -2.52 -2.93 -6.80
C TYR A 153 -3.99 -3.00 -7.23
N THR A 154 -4.62 -4.15 -7.02
CA THR A 154 -6.05 -4.34 -7.25
C THR A 154 -6.70 -4.75 -5.94
N LEU A 155 -7.69 -3.98 -5.49
CA LEU A 155 -8.44 -4.32 -4.29
C LEU A 155 -9.10 -5.67 -4.49
N ILE A 156 -8.84 -6.61 -3.59
CA ILE A 156 -9.48 -7.94 -3.62
C ILE A 156 -10.45 -8.13 -2.47
N ARG A 157 -10.15 -7.58 -1.28
CA ARG A 157 -11.02 -7.68 -0.11
C ARG A 157 -10.90 -6.45 0.80
N THR A 158 -11.98 -6.10 1.47
CA THR A 158 -12.02 -5.10 2.54
C THR A 158 -13.25 -5.31 3.40
N ASN A 159 -13.18 -5.00 4.68
CA ASN A 159 -14.38 -4.85 5.51
C ASN A 159 -14.77 -3.38 5.76
N ILE A 160 -14.12 -2.44 5.08
CA ILE A 160 -14.49 -1.03 5.12
C ILE A 160 -15.80 -0.89 4.32
N PHE A 161 -16.93 -0.89 5.03
CA PHE A 161 -18.31 -0.92 4.52
C PHE A 161 -18.78 -2.23 3.86
N GLN A 162 -18.00 -3.31 3.97
CA GLN A 162 -18.39 -4.65 3.52
C GLN A 162 -18.15 -5.65 4.65
N ASN A 163 -18.76 -6.84 4.58
CA ASN A 163 -18.59 -7.88 5.59
C ASN A 163 -17.69 -8.99 5.05
N GLU A 164 -16.41 -8.68 4.87
CA GLU A 164 -15.41 -9.61 4.35
C GLU A 164 -14.39 -10.01 5.42
N THR A 165 -13.64 -11.08 5.14
CA THR A 165 -12.52 -11.53 5.97
C THR A 165 -11.23 -11.56 5.15
N PRO A 166 -10.07 -11.25 5.75
CA PRO A 166 -8.80 -11.28 5.03
C PRO A 166 -8.51 -12.64 4.42
N PHE A 167 -7.86 -12.66 3.27
CA PHE A 167 -7.32 -13.86 2.67
C PHE A 167 -6.13 -14.36 3.48
N MET A 168 -6.25 -15.58 4.00
CA MET A 168 -5.14 -16.28 4.65
C MET A 168 -4.78 -17.51 3.79
N PRO A 169 -3.75 -17.42 2.94
CA PRO A 169 -3.38 -18.55 2.08
C PRO A 169 -2.84 -19.73 2.90
N LYS A 170 -3.40 -20.92 2.66
CA LYS A 170 -2.91 -22.16 3.27
C LYS A 170 -1.59 -22.58 2.64
N GLY A 171 -0.71 -23.20 3.44
CA GLY A 171 0.57 -23.73 2.97
C GLY A 171 1.68 -22.68 2.80
N PHE A 172 1.43 -21.43 3.19
CA PHE A 172 2.46 -20.41 3.22
C PHE A 172 3.30 -20.55 4.48
N SER A 173 4.61 -20.34 4.35
CA SER A 173 5.56 -20.38 5.47
C SER A 173 6.13 -19.01 5.75
N LEU A 174 6.46 -18.75 7.01
CA LEU A 174 7.14 -17.51 7.38
C LEU A 174 8.45 -17.40 6.60
N GLU A 175 8.69 -16.21 6.04
CA GLU A 175 9.97 -15.88 5.44
C GLU A 175 10.98 -15.66 6.57
N ASN A 176 11.79 -16.68 6.86
CA ASN A 176 12.78 -16.68 7.95
C ASN A 176 14.05 -15.89 7.60
N SER A 177 14.20 -15.44 6.36
CA SER A 177 15.25 -14.48 6.08
C SER A 177 14.93 -13.22 6.85
N SER A 178 15.89 -12.75 7.63
CA SER A 178 15.86 -11.42 8.22
C SER A 178 15.94 -10.41 7.07
N LEU A 179 14.87 -10.28 6.29
CA LEU A 179 14.51 -9.03 5.67
C LEU A 179 14.18 -8.08 6.82
N LYS A 180 15.22 -7.73 7.58
CA LYS A 180 15.26 -6.48 8.30
C LYS A 180 15.01 -5.48 7.20
N LEU A 181 13.79 -4.94 7.14
CA LEU A 181 13.59 -3.61 6.58
C LEU A 181 14.77 -2.79 7.10
N PRO A 182 15.64 -2.27 6.21
CA PRO A 182 16.90 -1.70 6.63
C PRO A 182 16.60 -0.65 7.69
N ASN A 183 17.02 -0.94 8.92
CA ASN A 183 16.98 -0.08 10.11
C ASN A 183 15.61 0.38 10.64
N GLN A 184 15.24 -0.19 11.79
CA GLN A 184 14.29 0.35 12.78
C GLN A 184 14.73 1.70 13.40
N SER A 185 15.61 2.47 12.75
CA SER A 185 16.15 3.74 13.28
C SER A 185 15.80 4.98 12.44
N LEU A 186 14.89 4.88 11.48
CA LEU A 186 14.44 6.02 10.65
C LEU A 186 12.92 5.99 10.57
N SER A 187 12.27 6.64 11.54
CA SER A 187 10.82 6.70 11.72
C SER A 187 10.04 7.47 10.65
N ASP A 188 10.69 7.96 9.59
CA ASP A 188 10.13 9.07 8.80
C ASP A 188 9.84 8.77 7.33
N SER A 189 9.95 7.52 6.83
CA SER A 189 9.83 7.27 5.38
C SER A 189 9.23 5.93 4.94
N LEU A 190 8.22 5.40 5.64
CA LEU A 190 7.63 4.09 5.34
C LEU A 190 7.03 3.92 3.93
N GLY A 191 6.51 4.96 3.26
CA GLY A 191 6.13 4.88 1.84
C GLY A 191 7.30 4.70 0.87
N THR A 192 8.48 5.22 1.22
CA THR A 192 9.73 4.91 0.51
C THR A 192 10.08 3.44 0.69
N TYR A 193 9.65 2.75 1.76
CA TYR A 193 9.93 1.32 1.95
C TYR A 193 9.08 0.39 1.10
N VAL A 194 7.82 0.68 0.78
CA VAL A 194 7.07 -0.19 -0.16
C VAL A 194 7.70 -0.13 -1.55
N ILE A 195 8.18 1.06 -1.91
CA ILE A 195 8.86 1.30 -3.20
C ILE A 195 10.30 0.77 -3.18
N LEU A 196 11.09 0.98 -2.12
CA LEU A 196 12.42 0.39 -1.93
C LEU A 196 12.36 -1.13 -1.76
N PHE A 197 11.29 -1.68 -1.20
CA PHE A 197 11.06 -3.12 -1.17
C PHE A 197 10.89 -3.67 -2.60
N ASN A 198 10.14 -2.97 -3.44
CA ASN A 198 10.02 -3.33 -4.86
C ASN A 198 11.30 -3.07 -5.68
N ILE A 199 12.07 -2.01 -5.37
CA ILE A 199 13.29 -1.61 -6.09
C ILE A 199 14.53 -2.42 -5.66
N ILE A 200 14.67 -2.74 -4.36
CA ILE A 200 15.89 -3.33 -3.80
C ILE A 200 15.67 -4.81 -3.45
N VAL A 201 14.64 -5.12 -2.66
CA VAL A 201 14.47 -6.47 -2.10
C VAL A 201 14.12 -7.48 -3.19
N ILE A 202 13.25 -7.11 -4.12
CA ILE A 202 12.85 -7.99 -5.22
C ILE A 202 14.04 -8.37 -6.13
N PRO A 203 14.84 -7.43 -6.68
CA PRO A 203 16.02 -7.79 -7.47
C PRO A 203 17.08 -8.58 -6.68
N LEU A 204 17.23 -8.29 -5.37
CA LEU A 204 18.16 -9.02 -4.50
C LEU A 204 17.71 -10.48 -4.29
N LEU A 205 16.41 -10.73 -4.12
CA LEU A 205 15.86 -12.09 -4.00
C LEU A 205 16.08 -12.90 -5.30
N LEU A 206 15.87 -12.27 -6.46
CA LEU A 206 16.08 -12.89 -7.77
C LEU A 206 17.55 -13.26 -8.02
N THR A 207 18.48 -12.40 -7.63
CA THR A 207 19.93 -12.66 -7.76
C THR A 207 20.39 -13.77 -6.82
N LEU A 208 19.99 -13.75 -5.56
CA LEU A 208 20.32 -14.81 -4.58
C LEU A 208 19.73 -16.17 -4.98
N TYR A 209 18.52 -16.20 -5.55
CA TYR A 209 17.90 -17.43 -6.05
C TYR A 209 18.65 -18.01 -7.26
N LYS A 210 19.09 -17.18 -8.20
CA LYS A 210 19.91 -17.60 -9.35
C LYS A 210 21.26 -18.17 -8.93
N VAL A 211 21.91 -17.60 -7.91
CA VAL A 211 23.20 -18.08 -7.40
C VAL A 211 23.07 -19.45 -6.71
N ARG A 212 21.96 -19.74 -6.03
CA ARG A 212 21.72 -21.04 -5.37
C ARG A 212 21.38 -22.20 -6.31
N LYS A 213 21.01 -21.91 -7.57
CA LYS A 213 20.66 -22.91 -8.58
C LYS A 213 21.81 -23.30 -9.51
N LYS A 214 22.95 -22.60 -9.43
CA LYS A 214 24.23 -23.02 -10.02
C LYS A 214 25.02 -23.81 -9.00
#